data_AF-A0AA43W686-F1
#
_entry.id   AF-A0AA43W686-F1
#
_cell.length_a   1.000
_cell.length_b   1.000
_cell.length_c   1.000
_cell.angle_alpha   90.00
_cell.angle_beta   90.00
_cell.angle_gamma   90.00
#
_symmetry.space_group_name_H-M   'P 1'
#
loop_
_entity.id
_entity.type
_entity.pdbx_description
1 polymer ?
#
loop_
_entity_poly.entity_id
_entity_poly.type
_entity_poly.pdbx_seq_one_letter_code
_entity_poly.pdbx_strand_id
1 'polypeptide(L)'
;MNIYDFIKFGGYVRWADDSTDTLRKMKVCLPVKEPVGNDTRIELIPMDEEYAEEVAVSYSVRAAELVPCPDSFYDGYWKALMTAETNGAAADVLLAMLKESGFCLMECVQLMLRTDACKLFPVLCRLFPEAEEMFRIVTWEDREYFARRLTIFRGTTDEEEILVSLTSLGNRLIDNRTGAPVSDDAEAVDGEIYYYFTDEEMLLPEERLVTIAENA
;
A
#
# COMPACT_ATOMS: atom_id res chain seq x y z
N MET A 1 -14.13 0.20 -9.08
CA MET A 1 -13.12 0.74 -10.05
C MET A 1 -12.21 1.63 -9.24
N ASN A 2 -10.91 1.32 -9.19
CA ASN A 2 -9.97 2.06 -8.36
C ASN A 2 -9.72 3.44 -8.98
N ILE A 3 -9.66 4.47 -8.14
CA ILE A 3 -9.35 5.84 -8.53
C ILE A 3 -7.95 6.17 -8.00
N TYR A 4 -7.08 6.67 -8.87
CA TYR A 4 -5.66 6.90 -8.57
C TYR A 4 -5.36 8.39 -8.37
N ASP A 5 -5.95 9.00 -7.34
CA ASP A 5 -5.88 10.46 -7.08
C ASP A 5 -4.47 10.98 -6.73
N PHE A 6 -3.52 10.09 -6.44
CA PHE A 6 -2.11 10.46 -6.24
C PHE A 6 -1.38 10.78 -7.55
N ILE A 7 -1.93 10.38 -8.70
CA ILE A 7 -1.28 10.58 -10.00
C ILE A 7 -1.61 11.98 -10.52
N LYS A 8 -0.65 12.89 -10.39
CA LYS A 8 -0.78 14.31 -10.77
C LYS A 8 0.34 14.72 -11.70
N PHE A 9 0.05 15.61 -12.65
CA PHE A 9 1.08 16.17 -13.54
C PHE A 9 2.21 16.83 -12.74
N GLY A 10 3.45 16.48 -13.04
CA GLY A 10 4.63 16.93 -12.29
C GLY A 10 4.83 16.25 -10.93
N GLY A 11 3.90 15.38 -10.50
CA GLY A 11 4.01 14.57 -9.30
C GLY A 11 4.95 13.38 -9.48
N TYR A 12 5.39 12.82 -8.35
CA TYR A 12 6.23 11.63 -8.30
C TYR A 12 5.38 10.38 -8.07
N VAL A 13 5.74 9.31 -8.76
CA VAL A 13 5.17 7.97 -8.58
C VAL A 13 6.29 6.95 -8.53
N ARG A 14 6.00 5.77 -8.00
CA ARG A 14 6.87 4.61 -8.19
C ARG A 14 6.23 3.67 -9.20
N TRP A 15 7.05 3.15 -10.11
CA TRP A 15 6.62 2.20 -11.13
C TRP A 15 7.28 0.85 -10.87
N ALA A 16 6.46 -0.21 -10.80
CA ALA A 16 6.91 -1.59 -10.71
C ALA A 16 7.26 -2.12 -12.11
N ASP A 17 8.47 -1.79 -12.56
CA ASP A 17 9.03 -2.22 -13.84
C ASP A 17 9.39 -3.72 -13.78
N ASP A 18 8.72 -4.54 -14.60
CA ASP A 18 8.94 -5.99 -14.72
C ASP A 18 10.39 -6.35 -15.05
N SER A 19 11.15 -5.42 -15.64
CA SER A 19 12.50 -5.68 -16.11
C SER A 19 13.57 -5.53 -15.02
N THR A 20 13.29 -4.77 -13.95
CA THR A 20 14.29 -4.42 -12.93
C THR A 20 13.97 -4.97 -11.53
N ASP A 21 12.83 -5.65 -11.36
CA ASP A 21 12.34 -6.21 -10.08
C ASP A 21 12.37 -5.19 -8.92
N THR A 22 12.32 -3.89 -9.26
CA THR A 22 12.53 -2.78 -8.32
C THR A 22 11.59 -1.64 -8.66
N LEU A 23 11.07 -0.98 -7.62
CA LEU A 23 10.20 0.19 -7.77
C LEU A 23 11.01 1.44 -8.14
N ARG A 24 10.97 1.81 -9.42
CA ARG A 24 11.69 2.98 -9.95
C ARG A 24 10.96 4.27 -9.63
N LYS A 25 11.70 5.32 -9.27
CA LYS A 25 11.11 6.65 -9.03
C LYS A 25 10.92 7.37 -10.36
N MET A 26 9.66 7.67 -10.67
CA MET A 26 9.26 8.30 -11.93
C MET A 26 8.58 9.64 -11.66
N LYS A 27 8.52 10.48 -12.68
CA LYS A 27 7.74 11.73 -12.67
C LYS A 27 6.72 11.74 -13.79
N VAL A 28 5.49 12.12 -13.47
CA VAL A 28 4.41 12.25 -14.44
C VAL A 28 4.68 13.47 -15.32
N CYS A 29 4.89 13.24 -16.62
CA CYS A 29 5.42 14.26 -17.53
C CYS A 29 4.38 14.89 -18.47
N LEU A 30 3.14 14.41 -18.47
CA LEU A 30 2.02 15.01 -19.19
C LEU A 30 0.81 15.27 -18.29
N PRO A 31 -0.06 16.25 -18.63
CA PRO A 31 -1.35 16.43 -17.99
C PRO A 31 -2.19 15.15 -18.00
N VAL A 32 -2.71 14.78 -16.84
CA VAL A 32 -3.57 13.60 -16.68
C VAL A 32 -5.02 14.04 -16.65
N LYS A 33 -5.88 13.34 -17.39
CA LYS A 33 -7.32 13.59 -17.39
C LYS A 33 -7.95 12.81 -16.24
N GLU A 34 -8.62 13.53 -15.35
CA GLU A 34 -9.39 12.93 -14.26
C GLU A 34 -10.78 12.48 -14.73
N PRO A 35 -11.37 11.43 -14.11
CA PRO A 35 -10.77 10.56 -13.10
C PRO A 35 -9.76 9.56 -13.70
N VAL A 36 -8.73 9.22 -12.92
CA VAL A 36 -7.70 8.25 -13.31
C VAL A 36 -8.15 6.86 -12.84
N GLY A 37 -8.57 6.00 -13.77
CA GLY A 37 -8.88 4.59 -13.50
C GLY A 37 -7.75 3.65 -13.93
N ASN A 38 -7.91 2.34 -13.66
CA ASN A 38 -6.89 1.30 -13.86
C ASN A 38 -6.16 1.38 -15.20
N ASP A 39 -6.90 1.43 -16.33
CA ASP A 39 -6.33 1.38 -17.68
C ASP A 39 -5.86 2.74 -18.23
N THR A 40 -5.95 3.81 -17.43
CA THR A 40 -5.50 5.15 -17.84
C THR A 40 -4.01 5.12 -18.14
N ARG A 41 -3.62 5.55 -19.35
CA ARG A 41 -2.21 5.66 -19.75
C ARG A 41 -1.59 6.91 -19.14
N ILE A 42 -0.48 6.71 -18.45
CA ILE A 42 0.30 7.74 -17.77
C ILE A 42 1.69 7.79 -18.41
N GLU A 43 2.07 8.98 -18.86
CA GLU A 43 3.40 9.21 -19.41
C GLU A 43 4.37 9.59 -18.30
N LEU A 44 5.49 8.87 -18.24
CA LEU A 44 6.48 8.95 -17.19
C LEU A 44 7.88 9.21 -17.74
N ILE A 45 8.67 9.93 -16.97
CA ILE A 45 10.12 10.06 -17.16
C ILE A 45 10.86 9.59 -15.92
N PRO A 46 12.03 8.93 -16.07
CA PRO A 46 12.83 8.48 -14.94
C PRO A 46 13.41 9.68 -14.18
N MET A 47 13.53 9.54 -12.86
CA MET A 47 14.12 10.55 -11.97
C MET A 47 15.45 10.11 -11.35
N ASP A 48 15.91 8.91 -11.65
CA ASP A 48 17.14 8.35 -11.10
C ASP A 48 18.37 8.93 -11.80
N GLU A 49 19.27 9.55 -11.04
CA GLU A 49 20.52 10.14 -11.54
C GLU A 49 21.53 9.08 -12.03
N GLU A 50 21.39 7.83 -11.60
CA GLU A 50 22.25 6.71 -12.01
C GLU A 50 22.08 6.32 -13.49
N TYR A 51 20.96 6.70 -14.10
CA TYR A 51 20.64 6.39 -15.50
C TYR A 51 20.52 7.68 -16.31
N ALA A 52 21.55 8.53 -16.25
CA ALA A 52 21.60 9.82 -16.97
C ALA A 52 21.36 9.69 -18.50
N GLU A 53 21.58 8.52 -19.09
CA GLU A 53 21.31 8.22 -20.51
C GLU A 53 19.82 7.97 -20.80
N GLU A 54 18.99 7.64 -19.80
CA GLU A 54 17.54 7.41 -19.95
C GLU A 54 16.68 8.68 -19.82
N VAL A 55 17.28 9.84 -19.52
CA VAL A 55 16.54 11.10 -19.33
C VAL A 55 15.76 11.53 -20.58
N ALA A 56 16.08 10.96 -21.76
CA ALA A 56 15.37 11.17 -23.02
C ALA A 56 14.28 10.11 -23.34
N VAL A 57 14.09 9.10 -22.48
CA VAL A 57 13.12 8.02 -22.69
C VAL A 57 11.87 8.28 -21.85
N SER A 58 10.72 8.38 -22.52
CA SER A 58 9.40 8.41 -21.86
C SER A 58 8.75 7.04 -21.91
N TYR A 59 8.09 6.66 -20.82
CA TYR A 59 7.36 5.40 -20.69
C TYR A 59 5.86 5.66 -20.61
N SER A 60 5.05 4.83 -21.29
CA SER A 60 3.59 4.90 -21.27
C SER A 60 3.01 3.67 -20.55
N VAL A 61 2.60 3.85 -19.31
CA VAL A 61 2.20 2.76 -18.40
C VAL A 61 0.75 2.91 -17.94
N ARG A 62 0.14 1.86 -17.41
CA ARG A 62 -1.20 1.97 -16.82
C ARG A 62 -1.12 2.52 -15.40
N ALA A 63 -2.13 3.27 -14.99
CA ALA A 63 -2.25 3.78 -13.62
C ALA A 63 -2.21 2.65 -12.56
N ALA A 64 -2.75 1.47 -12.88
CA ALA A 64 -2.74 0.30 -12.02
C ALA A 64 -1.34 -0.26 -11.72
N GLU A 65 -0.32 0.13 -12.49
CA GLU A 65 1.08 -0.30 -12.31
C GLU A 65 1.86 0.65 -11.38
N LEU A 66 1.21 1.71 -10.88
CA LEU A 66 1.83 2.78 -10.12
C LEU A 66 1.43 2.74 -8.66
N VAL A 67 2.38 3.12 -7.80
CA VAL A 67 2.13 3.37 -6.39
C VAL A 67 2.57 4.78 -6.00
N PRO A 68 1.99 5.36 -4.93
CA PRO A 68 2.36 6.68 -4.47
C PRO A 68 3.86 6.80 -4.15
N CYS A 69 4.44 7.95 -4.48
CA CYS A 69 5.78 8.33 -4.05
C CYS A 69 5.74 9.68 -3.32
N PRO A 70 5.29 9.70 -2.05
CA PRO A 70 5.32 10.92 -1.24
C PRO A 70 6.70 11.56 -1.27
N ASP A 71 6.74 12.89 -1.37
CA ASP A 71 7.98 13.65 -1.31
C ASP A 71 8.45 13.87 0.14
N SER A 72 9.59 14.56 0.29
CA SER A 72 10.18 14.81 1.61
C SER A 72 9.33 15.71 2.51
N PHE A 73 8.49 16.58 1.94
CA PHE A 73 7.57 17.41 2.70
C PHE A 73 6.49 16.52 3.33
N TYR A 74 5.90 15.64 2.52
CA TYR A 74 4.90 14.68 2.97
C TYR A 74 5.44 13.67 4.00
N ASP A 75 6.66 13.17 3.80
CA ASP A 75 7.34 12.32 4.80
C ASP A 75 7.53 13.08 6.14
N GLY A 76 7.84 14.38 6.08
CA GLY A 76 7.95 15.25 7.26
C GLY A 76 6.62 15.46 7.97
N TYR A 77 5.55 15.70 7.22
CA TYR A 77 4.20 15.86 7.76
C TYR A 77 3.73 14.57 8.43
N TRP A 78 3.92 13.42 7.79
CA TRP A 78 3.56 12.12 8.34
C TRP A 78 4.29 11.83 9.66
N LYS A 79 5.59 12.14 9.74
CA LYS A 79 6.34 12.03 11.01
C LYS A 79 5.76 12.90 12.12
N ALA A 80 5.31 14.11 11.80
CA ALA A 80 4.65 14.98 12.77
C ALA A 80 3.31 14.39 13.24
N LEU A 81 2.52 13.81 12.33
CA LEU A 81 1.27 13.12 12.65
C LEU A 81 1.51 11.92 13.59
N MET A 82 2.46 11.04 13.27
CA MET A 82 2.83 9.92 14.13
C MET A 82 3.34 10.37 15.50
N THR A 83 4.14 11.45 15.54
CA THR A 83 4.62 12.02 16.79
C THR A 83 3.46 12.54 17.65
N ALA A 84 2.45 13.17 17.05
CA ALA A 84 1.26 13.61 17.76
C ALA A 84 0.48 12.42 18.33
N GLU A 85 0.30 11.36 17.54
CA GLU A 85 -0.36 10.11 17.98
C GLU A 85 0.37 9.50 19.19
N THR A 86 1.69 9.34 19.11
CA THR A 86 2.50 8.75 20.17
C THR A 86 2.50 9.60 21.45
N ASN A 87 2.29 10.91 21.34
CA ASN A 87 2.11 11.81 22.48
C ASN A 87 0.66 11.88 23.01
N GLY A 88 -0.22 11.01 22.53
CA GLY A 88 -1.60 10.90 23.01
C GLY A 88 -2.53 12.01 22.51
N ALA A 89 -2.25 12.58 21.33
CA ALA A 89 -3.19 13.50 20.70
C ALA A 89 -4.55 12.82 20.47
N ALA A 90 -5.62 13.55 20.73
CA ALA A 90 -6.98 13.04 20.54
C ALA A 90 -7.26 12.73 19.06
N ALA A 91 -8.10 11.74 18.80
CA ALA A 91 -8.45 11.30 17.44
C ALA A 91 -8.98 12.45 16.55
N ASP A 92 -9.69 13.42 17.12
CA ASP A 92 -10.19 14.59 16.37
C ASP A 92 -9.06 15.54 15.94
N VAL A 93 -8.00 15.64 16.72
CA VAL A 93 -6.81 16.43 16.36
C VAL A 93 -6.06 15.73 15.23
N LEU A 94 -5.86 14.42 15.35
CA LEU A 94 -5.22 13.62 14.30
C LEU A 94 -6.03 13.66 13.00
N LEU A 95 -7.36 13.59 13.08
CA LEU A 95 -8.24 13.71 11.92
C LEU A 95 -8.13 15.10 11.27
N ALA A 96 -8.05 16.17 12.06
CA ALA A 96 -7.85 17.52 11.53
C ALA A 96 -6.50 17.64 10.83
N MET A 97 -5.42 17.13 11.43
CA MET A 97 -4.10 17.10 10.77
C MET A 97 -4.14 16.32 9.46
N LEU A 98 -4.77 15.15 9.44
CA LEU A 98 -4.86 14.33 8.23
C LEU A 98 -5.69 15.00 7.12
N LYS A 99 -6.75 15.74 7.48
CA LYS A 99 -7.53 16.52 6.52
C LYS A 99 -6.74 17.65 5.88
N GLU A 100 -5.90 18.34 6.66
CA GLU A 100 -5.12 19.49 6.19
C GLU A 100 -3.84 19.08 5.44
N SER A 101 -3.45 17.80 5.47
CA SER A 101 -2.24 17.34 4.79
C SER A 101 -2.37 17.32 3.26
N GLY A 102 -3.59 17.16 2.75
CA GLY A 102 -3.85 16.97 1.32
C GLY A 102 -3.50 15.58 0.79
N PHE A 103 -3.25 14.60 1.67
CA PHE A 103 -3.04 13.21 1.28
C PHE A 103 -4.29 12.60 0.68
N CYS A 104 -4.14 11.76 -0.36
CA CYS A 104 -5.17 10.81 -0.75
C CYS A 104 -5.05 9.52 0.07
N LEU A 105 -6.08 8.66 -0.01
CA LEU A 105 -6.12 7.38 0.69
C LEU A 105 -4.86 6.53 0.43
N MET A 106 -4.47 6.39 -0.84
CA MET A 106 -3.34 5.53 -1.19
C MET A 106 -2.01 6.08 -0.67
N GLU A 107 -1.82 7.41 -0.61
CA GLU A 107 -0.65 8.01 0.02
C GLU A 107 -0.58 7.70 1.51
N CYS A 108 -1.71 7.79 2.22
CA CYS A 108 -1.82 7.43 3.62
C CYS A 108 -1.51 5.94 3.86
N VAL A 109 -2.06 5.05 3.04
CA VAL A 109 -1.82 3.60 3.13
C VAL A 109 -0.34 3.30 2.90
N GLN A 110 0.28 3.90 1.88
CA GLN A 110 1.70 3.74 1.59
C GLN A 110 2.58 4.21 2.76
N LEU A 111 2.26 5.36 3.35
CA LEU A 111 3.00 5.90 4.48
C LEU A 111 2.82 5.04 5.73
N MET A 112 1.59 4.57 6.00
CA MET A 112 1.27 3.70 7.12
C MET A 112 2.02 2.37 7.04
N LEU A 113 2.02 1.71 5.87
CA LEU A 113 2.78 0.47 5.63
C LEU A 113 4.28 0.68 5.85
N ARG A 114 4.86 1.75 5.27
CA ARG A 114 6.30 2.05 5.40
C ARG A 114 6.75 2.40 6.81
N THR A 115 5.83 2.76 7.71
CA THR A 115 6.14 3.27 9.05
C THR A 115 5.54 2.45 10.18
N ASP A 116 4.87 1.34 9.87
CA ASP A 116 4.18 0.48 10.83
C ASP A 116 3.20 1.26 11.75
N ALA A 117 2.48 2.21 11.16
CA ALA A 117 1.63 3.15 11.89
C ALA A 117 0.16 2.71 11.98
N CYS A 118 -0.08 1.42 12.25
CA CYS A 118 -1.42 0.81 12.27
C CYS A 118 -2.44 1.54 13.16
N LYS A 119 -1.99 2.16 14.25
CA LYS A 119 -2.83 2.95 15.17
C LYS A 119 -3.51 4.17 14.53
N LEU A 120 -2.99 4.65 13.40
CA LEU A 120 -3.62 5.74 12.65
C LEU A 120 -4.78 5.25 11.77
N PHE A 121 -4.95 3.94 11.58
CA PHE A 121 -5.97 3.36 10.72
C PHE A 121 -7.41 3.77 11.10
N PRO A 122 -7.84 3.80 12.38
CA PRO A 122 -9.17 4.27 12.73
C PRO A 122 -9.39 5.76 12.38
N VAL A 123 -8.35 6.59 12.47
CA VAL A 123 -8.41 8.01 12.06
C VAL A 123 -8.51 8.11 10.54
N LEU A 124 -7.77 7.27 9.83
CA LEU A 124 -7.83 7.15 8.37
C LEU A 124 -9.23 6.78 7.88
N CYS A 125 -9.87 5.79 8.50
CA CYS A 125 -11.22 5.33 8.15
C CYS A 125 -12.28 6.43 8.37
N ARG A 126 -12.09 7.34 9.32
CA ARG A 126 -12.96 8.51 9.49
C ARG A 126 -12.84 9.52 8.35
N LEU A 127 -11.71 9.54 7.64
CA LEU A 127 -11.48 10.42 6.50
C LEU A 127 -11.84 9.73 5.17
N PHE A 128 -11.50 8.46 5.04
CA PHE A 128 -11.73 7.61 3.87
C PHE A 128 -12.45 6.33 4.32
N PRO A 129 -13.79 6.35 4.44
CA PRO A 129 -14.56 5.19 4.90
C PRO A 129 -14.33 3.92 4.07
N GLU A 130 -14.03 4.08 2.77
CA GLU A 130 -13.69 2.99 1.85
C GLU A 130 -12.45 2.18 2.30
N ALA A 131 -11.60 2.74 3.16
CA ALA A 131 -10.45 2.03 3.72
C ALA A 131 -10.87 0.78 4.53
N GLU A 132 -12.05 0.79 5.17
CA GLU A 132 -12.58 -0.36 5.92
C GLU A 132 -12.99 -1.53 5.02
N GLU A 133 -13.31 -1.25 3.75
CA GLU A 133 -13.62 -2.27 2.75
C GLU A 133 -12.34 -2.92 2.22
N MET A 134 -11.25 -2.15 2.10
CA MET A 134 -10.01 -2.61 1.48
C MET A 134 -9.00 -3.21 2.48
N PHE A 135 -9.04 -2.77 3.73
CA PHE A 135 -7.98 -3.06 4.70
C PHE A 135 -8.56 -3.46 6.06
N ARG A 136 -7.73 -4.15 6.85
CA ARG A 136 -8.03 -4.59 8.21
C ARG A 136 -6.78 -4.51 9.06
N ILE A 137 -6.95 -4.25 10.35
CA ILE A 137 -5.90 -4.45 11.35
C ILE A 137 -6.14 -5.78 12.04
N VAL A 138 -5.13 -6.64 12.05
CA VAL A 138 -5.09 -7.90 12.80
C VAL A 138 -4.30 -7.66 14.07
N THR A 139 -4.87 -7.99 15.23
CA THR A 139 -4.18 -7.83 16.52
C THR A 139 -3.69 -9.18 17.02
N TRP A 140 -2.40 -9.29 17.33
CA TRP A 140 -1.79 -10.49 17.91
C TRP A 140 -0.77 -10.12 18.99
N GLU A 141 -0.97 -10.65 20.20
CA GLU A 141 -0.10 -10.42 21.37
C GLU A 141 0.26 -8.93 21.54
N ASP A 142 -0.78 -8.09 21.68
CA ASP A 142 -0.69 -6.63 21.86
C ASP A 142 0.00 -5.85 20.73
N ARG A 143 0.22 -6.49 19.56
CA ARG A 143 0.70 -5.82 18.35
C ARG A 143 -0.36 -5.81 17.27
N GLU A 144 -0.32 -4.78 16.46
CA GLU A 144 -1.21 -4.57 15.33
C GLU A 144 -0.46 -4.85 14.03
N TYR A 145 -1.13 -5.53 13.11
CA TYR A 145 -0.60 -5.92 11.82
C TYR A 145 -1.55 -5.47 10.73
N PHE A 146 -1.00 -4.91 9.67
CA PHE A 146 -1.79 -4.52 8.52
C PHE A 146 -2.19 -5.75 7.70
N ALA A 147 -3.44 -5.78 7.26
CA ALA A 147 -3.96 -6.77 6.34
C ALA A 147 -4.78 -6.08 5.25
N ARG A 148 -4.79 -6.69 4.06
CA ARG A 148 -5.46 -6.15 2.87
C ARG A 148 -6.36 -7.20 2.27
N ARG A 149 -7.57 -6.79 1.87
CA ARG A 149 -8.46 -7.61 1.06
C ARG A 149 -8.04 -7.54 -0.41
N LEU A 150 -7.98 -8.68 -1.06
CA LEU A 150 -7.71 -8.81 -2.50
C LEU A 150 -8.78 -9.68 -3.14
N THR A 151 -9.06 -9.44 -4.41
CA THR A 151 -9.87 -10.34 -5.23
C THR A 151 -8.95 -11.09 -6.17
N ILE A 152 -8.88 -12.41 -6.04
CA ILE A 152 -8.11 -13.30 -6.90
C ILE A 152 -9.03 -14.02 -7.90
N PHE A 153 -8.45 -14.52 -9.00
CA PHE A 153 -9.11 -15.20 -10.11
C PHE A 153 -10.30 -14.42 -10.68
N ARG A 154 -10.15 -13.09 -10.71
CA ARG A 154 -11.20 -12.15 -11.09
C ARG A 154 -11.75 -12.45 -12.49
N GLY A 155 -13.08 -12.52 -12.61
CA GLY A 155 -13.79 -12.82 -13.85
C GLY A 155 -13.85 -14.30 -14.22
N THR A 156 -13.43 -15.21 -13.33
CA THR A 156 -13.53 -16.66 -13.51
C THR A 156 -14.61 -17.26 -12.59
N THR A 157 -14.83 -18.58 -12.67
CA THR A 157 -15.73 -19.29 -11.73
C THR A 157 -15.17 -19.40 -10.32
N ASP A 158 -13.86 -19.20 -10.18
CA ASP A 158 -13.11 -19.39 -8.94
C ASP A 158 -12.77 -18.02 -8.30
N GLU A 159 -13.46 -16.94 -8.70
CA GLU A 159 -13.28 -15.61 -8.12
C GLU A 159 -13.55 -15.63 -6.61
N GLU A 160 -12.57 -15.19 -5.83
CA GLU A 160 -12.61 -15.22 -4.37
C GLU A 160 -12.04 -13.93 -3.77
N GLU A 161 -12.64 -13.46 -2.68
CA GLU A 161 -12.05 -12.41 -1.84
C GLU A 161 -11.21 -13.05 -0.74
N ILE A 162 -9.92 -12.71 -0.72
CA ILE A 162 -8.96 -13.23 0.24
C ILE A 162 -8.43 -12.11 1.13
N LEU A 163 -7.91 -12.47 2.31
CA LEU A 163 -7.19 -11.57 3.19
C LEU A 163 -5.71 -11.93 3.18
N VAL A 164 -4.85 -10.93 2.97
CA VAL A 164 -3.39 -11.10 3.01
C VAL A 164 -2.78 -10.21 4.08
N SER A 165 -1.67 -10.63 4.68
CA SER A 165 -1.00 -9.85 5.72
C SER A 165 0.52 -9.96 5.59
N LEU A 166 1.26 -9.54 6.63
CA LEU A 166 2.71 -9.44 6.61
C LEU A 166 3.38 -10.72 7.14
N THR A 167 4.50 -11.11 6.55
CA THR A 167 5.38 -12.19 7.05
C THR A 167 5.79 -11.96 8.51
N SER A 168 5.85 -10.72 8.98
CA SER A 168 6.08 -10.38 10.39
C SER A 168 4.98 -10.89 11.33
N LEU A 169 3.73 -11.00 10.86
CA LEU A 169 2.63 -11.68 11.57
C LEU A 169 2.81 -13.19 11.46
N GLY A 170 2.98 -13.72 10.25
CA GLY A 170 3.13 -15.16 10.01
C GLY A 170 4.24 -15.80 10.85
N ASN A 171 5.39 -15.13 10.98
CA ASN A 171 6.51 -15.54 11.82
C ASN A 171 6.19 -15.65 13.33
N ARG A 172 5.08 -15.07 13.78
CA ARG A 172 4.59 -15.18 15.17
C ARG A 172 3.47 -16.20 15.32
N LEU A 173 2.70 -16.43 14.27
CA LEU A 173 1.60 -17.39 14.26
C LEU A 173 2.11 -18.82 14.01
N ILE A 174 3.16 -18.98 13.20
CA ILE A 174 3.65 -20.28 12.72
C ILE A 174 5.02 -20.58 13.34
N ASP A 175 5.18 -21.77 13.93
CA ASP A 175 6.47 -22.23 14.42
C ASP A 175 7.39 -22.59 13.25
N ASN A 176 8.48 -21.84 13.08
CA ASN A 176 9.44 -22.01 11.98
C ASN A 176 10.14 -23.38 11.93
N ARG A 177 10.08 -24.20 12.97
CA ARG A 177 10.70 -25.54 13.01
C ARG A 177 9.73 -26.62 12.57
N THR A 178 8.45 -26.46 12.89
CA THR A 178 7.41 -27.46 12.63
C THR A 178 6.53 -27.12 11.44
N GLY A 179 6.44 -25.83 11.08
CA GLY A 179 5.51 -25.32 10.07
C GLY A 179 4.05 -25.34 10.52
N ALA A 180 3.78 -25.58 11.81
CA ALA A 180 2.44 -25.61 12.38
C ALA A 180 2.16 -24.33 13.18
N PRO A 181 0.88 -23.92 13.32
CA PRO A 181 0.51 -22.83 14.22
C PRO A 181 1.00 -23.06 15.66
N VAL A 182 1.40 -21.99 16.34
CA VAL A 182 1.95 -22.07 17.71
C VAL A 182 0.89 -22.37 18.78
N SER A 183 -0.38 -22.18 18.45
CA SER A 183 -1.55 -22.44 19.30
C SER A 183 -2.83 -22.53 18.46
N ASP A 184 -3.92 -23.03 19.05
CA ASP A 184 -5.25 -23.04 18.42
C ASP A 184 -5.74 -21.62 18.06
N ASP A 185 -5.43 -20.62 18.90
CA ASP A 185 -5.73 -19.21 18.60
C ASP A 185 -4.91 -18.72 17.40
N ALA A 186 -3.65 -19.16 17.27
CA ALA A 186 -2.81 -18.81 16.14
C ALA A 186 -3.31 -19.47 14.86
N GLU A 187 -3.78 -20.73 14.94
CA GLU A 187 -4.43 -21.44 13.83
C GLU A 187 -5.69 -20.73 13.37
N ALA A 188 -6.50 -20.20 14.29
CA ALA A 188 -7.70 -19.44 13.94
C ALA A 188 -7.38 -18.14 13.20
N VAL A 189 -6.35 -17.40 13.62
CA VAL A 189 -5.92 -16.17 12.93
C VAL A 189 -5.27 -16.49 11.60
N ASP A 190 -4.37 -17.48 11.56
CA ASP A 190 -3.68 -17.93 10.35
C ASP A 190 -4.67 -18.44 9.30
N GLY A 191 -5.70 -19.18 9.71
CA GLY A 191 -6.75 -19.67 8.83
C GLY A 191 -7.61 -18.57 8.18
N GLU A 192 -7.56 -17.32 8.66
CA GLU A 192 -8.16 -16.17 7.98
C GLU A 192 -7.22 -15.55 6.93
N ILE A 193 -5.92 -15.84 6.96
CA ILE A 193 -4.90 -15.24 6.10
C ILE A 193 -4.51 -16.20 4.98
N TYR A 194 -4.76 -15.79 3.74
CA TYR A 194 -4.44 -16.58 2.56
C TYR A 194 -2.94 -16.59 2.24
N TYR A 195 -2.28 -15.45 2.39
CA TYR A 195 -0.85 -15.30 2.07
C TYR A 195 -0.18 -14.22 2.92
N TYR A 196 1.12 -14.41 3.18
CA TYR A 196 1.96 -13.46 3.90
C TYR A 196 3.00 -12.81 2.99
N PHE A 197 2.88 -11.50 2.80
CA PHE A 197 3.81 -10.66 2.05
C PHE A 197 4.92 -10.11 2.93
N THR A 198 6.11 -9.93 2.38
CA THR A 198 7.13 -9.07 2.99
C THR A 198 6.65 -7.61 3.04
N ASP A 199 7.26 -6.81 3.91
CA ASP A 199 6.97 -5.37 3.97
C ASP A 199 7.20 -4.67 2.63
N GLU A 200 8.16 -5.14 1.83
CA GLU A 200 8.47 -4.60 0.50
C GLU A 200 7.42 -4.99 -0.54
N GLU A 201 6.99 -6.26 -0.55
CA GLU A 201 5.96 -6.72 -1.47
C GLU A 201 4.62 -6.04 -1.21
N MET A 202 4.25 -5.82 0.05
CA MET A 202 2.98 -5.17 0.42
C MET A 202 2.86 -3.73 -0.11
N LEU A 203 3.98 -3.12 -0.52
CA LEU A 203 4.05 -1.80 -1.16
C LEU A 203 3.89 -1.84 -2.68
N LEU A 204 3.74 -3.02 -3.28
CA LEU A 204 3.52 -3.20 -4.71
C LEU A 204 2.08 -2.83 -5.12
N PRO A 205 1.85 -2.54 -6.42
CA PRO A 205 0.50 -2.34 -6.92
C PRO A 205 -0.39 -3.58 -6.71
N GLU A 206 -1.70 -3.37 -6.60
CA GLU A 206 -2.67 -4.43 -6.33
C GLU A 206 -2.58 -5.60 -7.33
N GLU A 207 -2.42 -5.31 -8.63
CA GLU A 207 -2.32 -6.37 -9.66
C GLU A 207 -1.12 -7.30 -9.41
N ARG A 208 -0.02 -6.79 -8.84
CA ARG A 208 1.15 -7.60 -8.46
C ARG A 208 0.87 -8.45 -7.24
N LEU A 209 0.24 -7.88 -6.21
CA LEU A 209 -0.17 -8.62 -5.03
C LEU A 209 -1.10 -9.78 -5.40
N VAL A 210 -2.09 -9.51 -6.26
CA VAL A 210 -3.01 -10.54 -6.79
C VAL A 210 -2.24 -11.61 -7.56
N THR A 211 -1.33 -11.21 -8.47
CA THR A 211 -0.52 -12.16 -9.24
C THR A 211 0.32 -13.06 -8.32
N ILE A 212 0.93 -12.52 -7.27
CA ILE A 212 1.72 -13.31 -6.32
C ILE A 212 0.81 -14.27 -5.56
N ALA A 213 -0.32 -13.80 -5.04
CA ALA A 213 -1.27 -14.62 -4.28
C ALA A 213 -1.87 -15.76 -5.12
N GLU A 214 -2.19 -15.52 -6.40
CA GLU A 214 -2.70 -16.55 -7.32
C GLU A 214 -1.68 -17.66 -7.63
N ASN A 215 -0.39 -17.40 -7.41
CA ASN A 215 0.70 -18.35 -7.68
C ASN A 215 1.28 -19.00 -6.41
N ALA A 216 0.73 -18.69 -5.23
CA ALA A 216 1.13 -19.25 -3.93
C ALA A 216 0.58 -20.68 -3.74
#